data_AF-W1J6K8-F1
#
_entry.id   AF-W1J6K8-F1
#
_cell.length_a   1.000
_cell.length_b   1.000
_cell.length_c   1.000
_cell.angle_alpha   90.00
_cell.angle_beta   90.00
_cell.angle_gamma   90.00
#
_symmetry.space_group_name_H-M   'P 1'
#
loop_
_entity.id
_entity.type
_entity.pdbx_description
1 polymer ?
#
loop_
_entity_poly.entity_id
_entity_poly.type
_entity_poly.pdbx_seq_one_letter_code
_entity_poly.pdbx_strand_id
1 'polypeptide(L)'
;MAFEHYSRSAASICQCLECRGKGLIYGMKDVEKHPGIIRADGVVIIEPWIEVERVGELCQKCNGKGVLSNRCRCKGRGLILDEEETALRGVPVHKICPRCSGRGYSRVPSSVAYTAIKALVPELTQSSWSRNWKPFYEKLVEKCYTEEKRAEAAFNEVTK
;
A
#
# COMPACT_ATOMS: atom_id res chain seq x y z
N MET A 1 5.00 -5.37 12.97
CA MET A 1 6.31 -5.88 12.52
C MET A 1 6.20 -7.34 12.04
N ALA A 2 6.52 -8.38 12.82
CA ALA A 2 6.38 -9.77 12.36
C ALA A 2 4.92 -10.26 12.40
N PHE A 3 4.25 -10.11 13.55
CA PHE A 3 2.82 -10.43 13.68
C PHE A 3 1.96 -9.66 12.67
N GLU A 4 2.20 -8.35 12.51
CA GLU A 4 1.49 -7.54 11.50
C GLU A 4 1.76 -8.02 10.07
N HIS A 5 2.97 -8.53 9.77
CA HIS A 5 3.25 -9.11 8.45
C HIS A 5 2.45 -10.40 8.27
N TYR A 6 2.41 -11.23 9.30
CA TYR A 6 1.64 -12.48 9.33
C TYR A 6 0.13 -12.23 9.22
N SER A 7 -0.42 -11.29 9.99
CA SER A 7 -1.86 -11.04 10.15
C SER A 7 -2.49 -10.25 8.98
N ARG A 8 -1.72 -9.96 7.92
CA ARG A 8 -2.23 -9.24 6.74
C ARG A 8 -3.06 -10.14 5.86
N SER A 9 -4.09 -9.55 5.25
CA SER A 9 -4.98 -10.20 4.29
C SER A 9 -5.28 -9.27 3.11
N ALA A 10 -6.03 -9.78 2.13
CA ALA A 10 -6.54 -8.98 1.01
C ALA A 10 -7.58 -7.92 1.43
N ALA A 11 -8.08 -7.99 2.67
CA ALA A 11 -8.94 -6.98 3.26
C ALA A 11 -8.16 -5.92 4.05
N SER A 12 -6.91 -6.19 4.41
CA SER A 12 -6.11 -5.24 5.19
C SER A 12 -5.83 -3.95 4.42
N ILE A 13 -5.88 -2.85 5.15
CA ILE A 13 -5.55 -1.50 4.70
C ILE A 13 -4.40 -0.95 5.56
N CYS A 14 -3.65 -0.01 5.02
CA CYS A 14 -2.66 0.75 5.78
C CYS A 14 -2.87 2.26 5.57
N GLN A 15 -2.49 3.05 6.56
CA GLN A 15 -2.55 4.50 6.45
C GLN A 15 -1.61 5.00 5.35
N CYS A 16 -2.08 5.92 4.51
CA CYS A 16 -1.24 6.54 3.51
C CYS A 16 -0.18 7.39 4.21
N LEU A 17 1.09 7.02 4.05
CA LEU A 17 2.22 7.71 4.68
C LEU A 17 2.42 9.13 4.15
N GLU A 18 1.97 9.40 2.92
CA GLU A 18 2.19 10.69 2.25
C GLU A 18 1.27 11.77 2.80
N CYS A 19 -0.02 11.51 2.91
CA CYS A 19 -0.98 12.43 3.55
C CYS A 19 -1.19 12.15 5.04
N ARG A 20 -0.47 11.17 5.61
CA ARG A 20 -0.63 10.69 7.00
C ARG A 20 -2.10 10.43 7.35
N GLY A 21 -2.84 9.76 6.47
CA GLY A 21 -4.25 9.44 6.70
C GLY A 21 -5.25 10.53 6.40
N LYS A 22 -4.82 11.76 6.09
CA LYS A 22 -5.73 12.90 5.90
C LYS A 22 -6.46 12.89 4.56
N GLY A 23 -5.99 12.13 3.58
CA GLY A 23 -6.53 12.12 2.21
C GLY A 23 -6.16 13.35 1.38
N LEU A 24 -5.87 14.48 2.03
CA LEU A 24 -5.46 15.74 1.41
C LEU A 24 -4.01 16.10 1.78
N ILE A 25 -3.33 16.80 0.88
CA ILE A 25 -2.04 17.45 1.09
C ILE A 25 -2.28 18.95 1.05
N TYR A 26 -1.87 19.66 2.10
CA TYR A 26 -2.06 21.11 2.20
C TYR A 26 -0.79 21.86 1.81
N GLY A 27 -0.94 22.88 0.98
CA GLY A 27 0.11 23.82 0.61
C GLY A 27 -0.45 25.23 0.46
N MET A 28 0.42 26.23 0.49
CA MET A 28 0.04 27.59 0.09
C MET A 28 0.00 27.65 -1.43
N LYS A 29 -1.11 28.13 -1.99
CA LYS A 29 -1.28 28.32 -3.42
C LYS A 29 -2.02 29.62 -3.69
N ASP A 30 -1.75 30.15 -4.87
CA ASP A 30 -2.47 31.26 -5.45
C ASP A 30 -3.88 30.79 -5.82
N VAL A 31 -4.88 31.39 -5.18
CA VAL A 31 -6.29 31.13 -5.43
C VAL A 31 -6.90 32.34 -6.10
N GLU A 32 -7.32 32.17 -7.34
CA GLU A 32 -8.07 33.18 -8.07
C GLU A 32 -9.47 33.30 -7.44
N LYS A 33 -9.71 34.38 -6.71
CA LYS A 33 -11.04 34.73 -6.16
C LYS A 33 -11.91 35.35 -7.24
N HIS A 34 -11.29 36.15 -8.10
CA HIS A 34 -11.94 36.76 -9.24
C HIS A 34 -10.93 36.85 -10.40
N PRO A 35 -11.26 36.35 -11.60
CA PRO A 35 -10.33 36.30 -12.74
C PRO A 35 -9.99 37.68 -13.35
N GLY A 36 -10.59 38.75 -12.83
CA GLY A 36 -10.51 40.09 -13.39
C GLY A 36 -11.47 40.28 -14.57
N ILE A 37 -11.54 41.49 -15.12
CA ILE A 37 -12.29 41.78 -16.35
C ILE A 37 -11.32 42.45 -17.32
N ILE A 38 -11.00 41.74 -18.40
CA ILE A 38 -10.13 42.21 -19.47
C ILE A 38 -10.98 42.33 -20.73
N ARG A 39 -10.96 43.50 -21.36
CA ARG A 39 -11.65 43.74 -22.63
C ARG A 39 -10.90 43.05 -23.77
N ALA A 40 -11.58 42.84 -24.90
CA ALA A 40 -11.01 42.17 -26.07
C ALA A 40 -9.81 42.91 -26.70
N ASP A 41 -9.67 44.20 -26.42
CA ASP A 41 -8.54 45.06 -26.80
C ASP A 41 -7.33 44.94 -25.83
N GLY A 42 -7.43 44.10 -24.80
CA GLY A 42 -6.39 43.90 -23.79
C GLY A 42 -6.43 44.91 -22.64
N VAL A 43 -7.40 45.83 -22.61
CA VAL A 43 -7.53 46.80 -21.52
C VAL A 43 -8.11 46.13 -20.27
N VAL A 44 -7.35 46.14 -19.18
CA VAL A 44 -7.78 45.61 -17.87
C VAL A 44 -8.72 46.63 -17.21
N ILE A 45 -10.00 46.27 -17.03
CA ILE A 45 -10.98 47.06 -16.28
C ILE A 45 -10.86 46.78 -14.78
N ILE A 46 -10.70 45.49 -14.44
CA ILE A 46 -10.57 45.01 -13.07
C ILE A 46 -9.44 44.00 -13.06
N GLU A 47 -8.47 44.20 -12.18
CA GLU A 47 -7.35 43.27 -12.04
C GLU A 47 -7.82 41.92 -11.46
N PRO A 48 -7.19 40.79 -11.87
CA PRO A 48 -7.42 39.51 -11.22
C PRO A 48 -7.11 39.58 -9.74
N TRP A 49 -8.06 39.17 -8.90
CA TRP A 49 -7.86 39.08 -7.47
C TRP A 49 -7.38 37.67 -7.11
N ILE A 50 -6.10 37.57 -6.80
CA ILE A 50 -5.42 36.32 -6.46
C ILE A 50 -4.94 36.44 -5.01
N GLU A 51 -5.32 35.48 -4.18
CA GLU A 51 -4.89 35.42 -2.77
C GLU A 51 -4.12 34.13 -2.50
N VAL A 52 -3.04 34.26 -1.73
CA VAL A 52 -2.28 33.09 -1.27
C VAL A 52 -3.04 32.47 -0.11
N GLU A 53 -3.66 31.32 -0.36
CA GLU A 53 -4.41 30.59 0.65
C GLU A 53 -3.87 29.18 0.84
N ARG A 54 -4.21 28.61 2.00
CA ARG A 54 -3.89 27.22 2.31
C ARG A 54 -4.92 26.31 1.63
N VAL A 55 -4.54 25.74 0.49
CA VAL A 55 -5.39 24.84 -0.30
C VAL A 55 -5.06 23.38 0.01
N GLY A 56 -6.10 22.56 0.15
CA GLY A 56 -5.97 21.10 0.30
C GLY A 56 -6.20 20.39 -1.03
N GLU A 57 -5.19 19.71 -1.54
CA GLU A 57 -5.29 18.91 -2.76
C GLU A 57 -5.41 17.43 -2.46
N LEU A 58 -6.12 16.69 -3.33
CA LEU A 58 -6.21 15.25 -3.21
C LEU A 58 -4.83 14.62 -3.25
N CYS A 59 -4.52 13.83 -2.21
CA CYS A 59 -3.33 13.01 -2.19
C CYS A 59 -3.44 11.99 -3.32
N GLN A 60 -2.59 12.12 -4.34
CA GLN A 60 -2.61 11.30 -5.55
C GLN A 60 -2.39 9.81 -5.23
N LYS A 61 -1.54 9.51 -4.24
CA LYS A 61 -1.21 8.14 -3.86
C LYS A 61 -2.38 7.35 -3.29
N CYS A 62 -3.23 7.97 -2.47
CA CYS A 62 -4.43 7.33 -1.94
C CYS A 62 -5.73 7.78 -2.61
N ASN A 63 -5.64 8.68 -3.59
CA ASN A 63 -6.76 9.35 -4.25
C ASN A 63 -7.81 9.86 -3.25
N GLY A 64 -7.39 10.65 -2.26
CA GLY A 64 -8.30 11.19 -1.23
C GLY A 64 -8.70 10.24 -0.10
N LYS A 65 -8.49 8.92 -0.22
CA LYS A 65 -9.00 7.94 0.75
C LYS A 65 -8.30 7.96 2.12
N GLY A 66 -7.11 8.55 2.21
CA GLY A 66 -6.26 8.49 3.42
C GLY A 66 -5.65 7.12 3.70
N VAL A 67 -6.13 6.05 3.08
CA VAL A 67 -5.67 4.67 3.26
C VAL A 67 -5.29 4.03 1.93
N LEU A 68 -4.38 3.05 2.00
CA LEU A 68 -3.93 2.24 0.89
C LEU A 68 -4.34 0.79 1.14
N SER A 69 -4.87 0.14 0.12
CA SER A 69 -5.22 -1.27 0.20
C SER A 69 -3.97 -2.14 0.02
N ASN A 70 -3.82 -3.16 0.86
CA ASN A 70 -2.80 -4.19 0.67
C ASN A 70 -3.23 -5.22 -0.40
N ARG A 71 -4.48 -5.15 -0.86
CA ARG A 71 -5.03 -6.03 -1.90
C ARG A 71 -4.17 -5.98 -3.16
N CYS A 72 -3.81 -7.15 -3.66
CA CYS A 72 -3.10 -7.27 -4.92
C CYS A 72 -4.00 -6.85 -6.09
N ARG A 73 -3.39 -6.40 -7.19
CA ARG A 73 -4.10 -6.02 -8.41
C ARG A 73 -4.87 -7.16 -9.08
N CYS A 74 -4.63 -8.42 -8.69
CA CYS A 74 -5.51 -9.56 -9.01
C CYS A 74 -6.86 -9.53 -8.25
N LYS A 75 -7.24 -8.37 -7.69
CA LYS A 75 -8.44 -8.12 -6.87
C LYS A 75 -8.52 -8.97 -5.60
N GLY A 76 -7.40 -9.52 -5.12
CA GLY A 76 -7.37 -10.37 -3.92
C GLY A 76 -7.48 -11.86 -4.19
N ARG A 77 -7.69 -12.30 -5.44
CA ARG A 77 -7.94 -13.70 -5.77
C ARG A 77 -6.74 -14.63 -5.64
N GLY A 78 -5.53 -14.08 -5.69
CA GLY A 78 -4.31 -14.90 -5.78
C GLY A 78 -4.10 -15.58 -7.14
N LEU A 79 -5.10 -15.56 -8.02
CA LEU A 79 -5.11 -16.17 -9.34
C LEU A 79 -5.33 -15.14 -10.45
N ILE A 80 -4.78 -15.42 -11.63
CA ILE A 80 -4.99 -14.68 -12.88
C ILE A 80 -5.38 -15.67 -13.98
N LEU A 81 -6.04 -15.19 -15.04
CA LEU A 81 -6.35 -16.01 -16.20
C LEU A 81 -5.04 -16.43 -16.89
N ASP A 82 -4.97 -17.70 -17.28
CA ASP A 82 -3.92 -18.18 -18.15
C ASP A 82 -4.40 -18.13 -19.59
N GLU A 83 -4.04 -17.05 -20.29
CA GLU A 83 -4.54 -16.77 -21.65
C GLU A 83 -4.13 -17.87 -22.63
N GLU A 84 -2.93 -18.44 -22.49
CA GLU A 84 -2.39 -19.49 -23.35
C GLU A 84 -3.17 -20.80 -23.17
N GLU A 85 -3.27 -21.31 -21.94
CA GLU A 85 -4.04 -22.54 -21.66
C GLU A 85 -5.54 -22.36 -21.91
N THR A 86 -6.07 -21.17 -21.65
CA THR A 86 -7.48 -20.85 -21.93
C THR A 86 -7.76 -20.90 -23.43
N ALA A 87 -6.87 -20.36 -24.26
CA ALA A 87 -6.99 -20.43 -25.71
C ALA A 87 -6.90 -21.87 -26.24
N LEU A 88 -6.02 -22.69 -25.66
CA LEU A 88 -5.85 -24.09 -26.06
C LEU A 88 -7.05 -24.97 -25.71
N ARG A 89 -7.62 -24.80 -24.51
CA ARG A 89 -8.70 -25.67 -24.00
C ARG A 89 -10.11 -25.12 -24.28
N GLY A 90 -10.22 -23.85 -24.67
CA GLY A 90 -11.51 -23.17 -24.87
C GLY A 90 -12.30 -22.91 -23.57
N VAL A 91 -11.69 -23.16 -22.40
CA VAL A 91 -12.29 -22.95 -21.08
C VAL A 91 -11.37 -22.10 -20.19
N PRO A 92 -11.90 -21.24 -19.30
CA PRO A 92 -11.08 -20.38 -18.45
C PRO A 92 -10.16 -21.18 -17.51
N VAL A 93 -8.87 -21.22 -17.83
CA VAL A 93 -7.84 -21.78 -16.95
C VAL A 93 -7.18 -20.65 -16.16
N HIS A 94 -6.90 -20.89 -14.88
CA HIS A 94 -6.30 -19.90 -14.01
C HIS A 94 -4.91 -20.34 -13.55
N LYS A 95 -3.96 -19.41 -13.53
CA LYS A 95 -2.63 -19.60 -12.96
C LYS A 95 -2.40 -18.73 -11.74
N ILE A 96 -1.39 -19.10 -10.95
CA ILE A 96 -0.99 -18.35 -9.76
C ILE A 96 -0.57 -16.93 -10.16
N CYS A 97 -1.10 -15.92 -9.47
CA CYS A 97 -0.75 -14.54 -9.72
C CYS A 97 0.74 -14.31 -9.39
N PRO A 98 1.58 -13.91 -10.37
CA PRO A 98 3.03 -13.78 -10.16
C PRO A 98 3.37 -12.62 -9.20
N ARG A 99 2.49 -11.61 -9.10
CA ARG A 99 2.70 -10.43 -8.23
C ARG A 99 2.59 -10.74 -6.74
N CYS A 100 1.64 -11.58 -6.35
CA CYS A 100 1.41 -11.91 -4.94
C CYS A 100 1.79 -13.35 -4.59
N SER A 101 2.19 -14.14 -5.60
CA SER A 101 2.52 -15.56 -5.46
C SER A 101 1.38 -16.31 -4.79
N GLY A 102 0.14 -16.12 -5.27
CA GLY A 102 -1.05 -16.82 -4.76
C GLY A 102 -1.72 -16.20 -3.54
N ARG A 103 -1.11 -15.24 -2.84
CA ARG A 103 -1.66 -14.74 -1.55
C ARG A 103 -2.78 -13.72 -1.65
N GLY A 104 -2.92 -13.05 -2.79
CA GLY A 104 -3.95 -12.01 -2.99
C GLY A 104 -3.64 -10.64 -2.36
N TYR A 105 -2.54 -10.49 -1.63
CA TYR A 105 -2.10 -9.20 -1.05
C TYR A 105 -0.58 -9.03 -1.12
N SER A 106 -0.09 -7.81 -0.92
CA SER A 106 1.34 -7.48 -0.93
C SER A 106 2.05 -7.88 0.36
N ARG A 107 3.30 -8.35 0.26
CA ARG A 107 4.18 -8.53 1.44
C ARG A 107 4.49 -7.18 2.06
N VAL A 108 4.64 -7.15 3.38
CA VAL A 108 5.26 -6.00 4.03
C VAL A 108 6.74 -6.03 3.65
N PRO A 109 7.28 -4.97 3.03
CA PRO A 109 8.71 -4.90 2.77
C PRO A 109 9.49 -5.00 4.08
N SER A 110 10.56 -5.78 4.10
CA SER A 110 11.45 -5.88 5.27
C SER A 110 12.04 -4.51 5.68
N SER A 111 12.08 -3.53 4.76
CA SER A 111 12.49 -2.16 5.04
C SER A 111 11.60 -1.46 6.07
N VAL A 112 10.32 -1.81 6.16
CA VAL A 112 9.42 -1.29 7.22
C VAL A 112 9.94 -1.73 8.58
N ALA A 113 10.31 -3.01 8.70
CA ALA A 113 10.88 -3.54 9.93
C ALA A 113 12.26 -2.95 10.25
N TYR A 114 13.12 -2.82 9.23
CA TYR A 114 14.40 -2.14 9.38
C TYR A 114 14.24 -0.71 9.90
N THR A 115 13.33 0.08 9.34
CA THR A 115 13.15 1.49 9.72
C THR A 115 12.71 1.62 11.17
N ALA A 116 11.80 0.75 11.62
CA ALA A 116 11.35 0.74 13.01
C ALA A 116 12.45 0.30 13.98
N ILE A 117 13.25 -0.73 13.64
CA ILE A 117 14.34 -1.20 14.49
C ILE A 117 15.49 -0.20 14.52
N LYS A 118 15.79 0.45 13.39
CA LYS A 118 16.83 1.49 13.31
C LYS A 118 16.52 2.70 14.20
N ALA A 119 15.25 3.01 14.43
CA ALA A 119 14.87 4.05 15.40
C ALA A 119 15.23 3.67 16.85
N LEU A 120 15.33 2.38 17.17
CA LEU A 120 15.73 1.85 18.47
C LEU A 120 17.24 1.58 18.56
N VAL A 121 17.85 1.21 17.44
CA VAL A 121 19.27 0.84 17.29
C VAL A 121 19.88 1.67 16.16
N PRO A 122 20.26 2.94 16.40
CA PRO A 122 20.70 3.88 15.36
C PRO A 122 21.95 3.44 14.59
N GLU A 123 22.84 2.69 15.25
CA GLU A 123 24.08 2.14 14.68
C GLU A 123 23.82 0.97 13.72
N LEU A 124 22.59 0.45 13.66
CA LEU A 124 22.25 -0.64 12.76
C LEU A 124 22.32 -0.18 11.30
N THR A 125 23.29 -0.75 10.58
CA THR A 125 23.47 -0.50 9.15
C THR A 125 22.56 -1.38 8.31
N GLN A 126 22.28 -0.93 7.08
CA GLN A 126 21.49 -1.68 6.11
C GLN A 126 22.13 -3.04 5.75
N SER A 127 23.46 -3.10 5.72
CA SER A 127 24.21 -4.32 5.43
C SER A 127 24.08 -5.35 6.55
N SER A 128 24.24 -4.93 7.80
CA SER A 128 24.02 -5.77 8.99
C SER A 128 22.58 -6.25 9.08
N TRP A 129 21.61 -5.37 8.76
CA TRP A 129 20.20 -5.76 8.66
C TRP A 129 20.00 -6.89 7.66
N SER A 130 20.45 -6.69 6.42
CA SER A 130 20.20 -7.65 5.33
C SER A 130 20.84 -9.02 5.58
N ARG A 131 22.03 -9.06 6.20
CA ARG A 131 22.78 -10.30 6.41
C ARG A 131 22.34 -11.07 7.64
N ASN A 132 22.08 -10.39 8.75
CA ASN A 132 21.92 -11.05 10.06
C ASN A 132 20.50 -10.93 10.63
N TRP A 133 19.87 -9.76 10.50
CA TRP A 133 18.59 -9.49 11.17
C TRP A 133 17.38 -9.87 10.31
N LYS A 134 17.45 -9.62 8.99
CA LYS A 134 16.37 -9.96 8.07
C LYS A 134 16.04 -11.46 8.09
N PRO A 135 17.01 -12.40 8.04
CA PRO A 135 16.70 -13.82 8.15
C PRO A 135 16.02 -14.19 9.47
N PHE A 136 16.43 -13.57 10.58
CA PHE A 136 15.78 -13.77 11.88
C PHE A 136 14.33 -13.25 11.87
N TYR A 137 14.11 -12.05 11.34
CA TYR A 137 12.77 -11.49 11.16
C TYR A 137 11.87 -12.39 10.30
N GLU A 138 12.38 -12.93 9.19
CA GLU A 138 11.63 -13.85 8.32
C GLU A 138 11.30 -15.16 9.03
N LYS A 139 12.21 -15.71 9.85
CA LYS A 139 11.95 -16.88 10.71
C LYS A 139 10.84 -16.63 11.73
N LEU A 140 10.75 -15.42 12.31
CA LEU A 140 9.67 -15.07 13.23
C LEU A 140 8.31 -15.07 12.52
N VAL A 141 8.25 -14.54 11.30
CA VAL A 141 7.04 -14.57 10.47
C VAL A 141 6.65 -16.01 10.13
N GLU A 142 7.62 -16.84 9.73
CA GLU A 142 7.39 -18.25 9.42
C GLU A 142 6.86 -19.01 10.64
N LYS A 143 7.41 -18.76 11.82
CA LYS A 143 6.95 -19.36 13.07
C LYS A 143 5.47 -19.10 13.33
N CYS A 144 4.96 -17.90 13.02
CA CYS A 144 3.51 -17.61 13.14
C CYS A 144 2.68 -18.54 12.24
N TYR A 145 3.08 -18.75 10.98
CA TYR A 145 2.39 -19.68 10.09
C TYR A 145 2.53 -21.14 10.52
N THR A 146 3.66 -21.54 11.11
CA THR A 146 3.82 -22.88 11.67
C THR A 146 2.86 -23.13 12.82
N GLU A 147 2.72 -22.17 13.75
CA GLU A 147 1.80 -22.31 14.88
C GLU A 147 0.34 -22.27 14.44
N GLU A 148 -0.03 -21.46 13.44
CA GLU A 148 -1.37 -21.49 12.85
C GLU A 148 -1.72 -22.88 12.31
N LYS A 149 -0.81 -23.50 11.53
CA LYS A 149 -1.01 -24.85 11.01
C LYS A 149 -1.16 -25.90 12.12
N ARG A 150 -0.40 -25.76 13.21
CA ARG A 150 -0.51 -26.65 14.38
C ARG A 150 -1.86 -26.50 15.05
N ALA A 151 -2.33 -25.26 15.24
CA ALA A 151 -3.65 -24.98 15.80
C ALA A 151 -4.76 -25.54 14.90
N GLU A 152 -4.66 -25.38 13.58
CA GLU A 152 -5.60 -25.95 12.61
C GLU A 152 -5.63 -27.47 12.66
N ALA A 153 -4.46 -28.13 12.79
CA ALA A 153 -4.40 -29.59 12.92
C ALA A 153 -5.09 -30.09 14.20
N ALA A 154 -4.78 -29.46 15.35
CA ALA A 154 -5.41 -29.81 16.63
C ALA A 154 -6.93 -29.53 16.62
N PHE A 155 -7.37 -28.45 15.98
CA PHE A 155 -8.79 -28.15 15.85
C PHE A 155 -9.51 -29.20 14.99
N ASN A 156 -8.91 -29.62 13.87
CA ASN A 156 -9.47 -30.64 13.00
C ASN A 156 -9.58 -32.00 13.69
N GLU A 157 -8.64 -32.35 14.58
CA GLU A 157 -8.68 -33.60 15.35
C GLU A 157 -9.87 -33.68 16.31
N VAL A 158 -10.36 -32.54 16.80
CA VAL A 158 -11.52 -32.48 17.71
C VAL A 158 -12.84 -32.29 16.97
N THR A 159 -12.81 -31.74 15.74
CA THR A 159 -14.02 -31.36 15.00
C THR A 159 -14.37 -32.26 13.82
N LYS A 160 -13.44 -33.10 13.37
CA LYS A 160 -13.69 -34.17 12.38
C LYS A 160 -13.69 -35.52 13.06
#